data_AF-A0A0F8A3N3-F1
#
_entry.id   AF-A0A0F8A3N3-F1
#
_cell.length_a   1.000
_cell.length_b   1.000
_cell.length_c   1.000
_cell.angle_alpha   90.00
_cell.angle_beta   90.00
_cell.angle_gamma   90.00
#
_symmetry.space_group_name_H-M   'P 1'
#
loop_
_entity.id
_entity.type
_entity.pdbx_description
1 polymer ?
#
loop_
_entity_poly.entity_id
_entity_poly.type
_entity_poly.pdbx_seq_one_letter_code
_entity_poly.pdbx_strand_id
1 'polypeptide(L)'
;MPRRSSPNPIKTTVPAALDLTEVSNRSPRDGSYPQSADIPSTPKKRLSRAAEGASPDLMAVPETVLYLAYGSNMAAATFLGMRGIRPLSQVNVSVPSLRLTLGLRGVPYREPCFANVAFRDLPERATTNAWKADSEWDGQLMGIVYEVTAKDWRTIMRTEGAGSSYKEIVVPCVPIGSKKSSADKTVTSDDPRPFLARTLYAAQTNDGHTEQLGCLSRLMTITRRPSTPGYAEASGRYLKLLRDGAKEHDLPECYQEYLASLQPYTITHWRQTIGGSIMLALWAPLLLFFLKATSFIADENGRFPGWLAKTVNALFNLMWISYDYIFHPIFGNGERTEPDGLKGVPGNSRRKNGTEKTPLMTNGKTM
;
A
#
# COMPACT_ATOMS: atom_id res chain seq x y z
N MET A 1 -27.91 -23.30 -43.23
CA MET A 1 -27.84 -23.07 -41.77
C MET A 1 -26.42 -22.70 -41.37
N PRO A 2 -26.13 -21.46 -40.96
CA PRO A 2 -24.79 -21.11 -40.49
C PRO A 2 -24.66 -21.40 -38.99
N ARG A 3 -23.54 -22.03 -38.61
CA ARG A 3 -23.18 -22.39 -37.23
C ARG A 3 -23.02 -21.11 -36.38
N ARG A 4 -23.76 -21.04 -35.27
CA ARG A 4 -23.55 -20.04 -34.21
C ARG A 4 -22.18 -20.27 -33.57
N SER A 5 -21.33 -19.26 -33.63
CA SER A 5 -20.12 -19.16 -32.81
C SER A 5 -20.50 -18.86 -31.36
N SER A 6 -19.96 -19.66 -30.44
CA SER A 6 -20.08 -19.46 -29.00
C SER A 6 -19.41 -18.15 -28.57
N PRO A 7 -20.00 -17.34 -27.68
CA PRO A 7 -19.33 -16.16 -27.16
C PRO A 7 -18.20 -16.57 -26.20
N ASN A 8 -17.01 -15.99 -26.40
CA ASN A 8 -15.88 -16.12 -25.48
C ASN A 8 -16.27 -15.62 -24.07
N PRO A 9 -15.85 -16.30 -22.99
CA PRO A 9 -16.13 -15.84 -21.64
C PRO A 9 -15.41 -14.52 -21.38
N ILE A 10 -16.18 -13.46 -21.15
CA ILE A 10 -15.69 -12.17 -20.69
C ILE A 10 -15.06 -12.38 -19.31
N LYS A 11 -13.73 -12.27 -19.23
CA LYS A 11 -13.00 -12.29 -17.96
C LYS A 11 -13.32 -11.00 -17.21
N THR A 12 -14.19 -11.09 -16.22
CA THR A 12 -14.58 -10.00 -15.31
C THR A 12 -13.38 -9.58 -14.47
N THR A 13 -12.83 -8.40 -14.72
CA THR A 13 -11.74 -7.84 -13.89
C THR A 13 -12.34 -7.23 -12.63
N VAL A 14 -12.12 -7.92 -11.52
CA VAL A 14 -12.58 -7.51 -10.19
C VAL A 14 -11.53 -6.56 -9.57
N PRO A 15 -11.91 -5.41 -8.98
CA PRO A 15 -10.98 -4.50 -8.29
C PRO A 15 -10.20 -5.19 -7.16
N ALA A 16 -8.93 -4.81 -6.89
CA ALA A 16 -8.14 -5.44 -5.82
C ALA A 16 -8.73 -5.19 -4.42
N ALA A 17 -9.53 -4.13 -4.24
CA ALA A 17 -10.30 -3.91 -3.02
C ALA A 17 -11.41 -4.96 -2.80
N LEU A 18 -11.87 -5.63 -3.85
CA LEU A 18 -12.89 -6.69 -3.82
C LEU A 18 -12.26 -8.09 -3.68
N ASP A 19 -10.94 -8.18 -3.85
CA ASP A 19 -10.16 -9.38 -3.54
C ASP A 19 -10.10 -9.67 -2.02
N LEU A 20 -10.54 -8.69 -1.22
CA LEU A 20 -10.45 -8.72 0.23
C LEU A 20 -11.64 -9.40 0.94
N THR A 21 -12.77 -9.63 0.25
CA THR A 21 -13.99 -10.07 0.97
C THR A 21 -14.77 -11.23 0.36
N GLU A 22 -14.67 -11.56 -0.94
CA GLU A 22 -15.53 -12.61 -1.54
C GLU A 22 -14.80 -13.76 -2.26
N VAL A 23 -13.47 -13.69 -2.48
CA VAL A 23 -12.69 -14.77 -3.13
C VAL A 23 -11.46 -15.19 -2.30
N SER A 24 -11.45 -14.84 -1.00
CA SER A 24 -10.32 -14.94 -0.07
C SER A 24 -9.74 -16.35 0.21
N ASN A 25 -10.21 -17.41 -0.45
CA ASN A 25 -9.65 -18.77 -0.32
C ASN A 25 -9.12 -19.38 -1.63
N ARG A 26 -9.12 -18.64 -2.74
CA ARG A 26 -8.56 -19.13 -4.00
C ARG A 26 -7.43 -18.22 -4.45
N SER A 27 -6.26 -18.38 -3.83
CA SER A 27 -5.02 -18.11 -4.57
C SER A 27 -5.12 -18.81 -5.93
N PRO A 28 -4.66 -18.20 -7.03
CA PRO A 28 -4.61 -18.89 -8.31
C PRO A 28 -3.94 -20.23 -8.10
N ARG A 29 -4.49 -21.30 -8.71
CA ARG A 29 -3.91 -22.64 -8.57
C ARG A 29 -2.43 -22.58 -8.96
N ASP A 30 -1.58 -23.22 -8.19
CA ASP A 30 -0.15 -23.28 -8.50
C ASP A 30 0.04 -23.80 -9.93
N GLY A 31 0.89 -23.12 -10.71
CA GLY A 31 1.08 -23.36 -12.15
C GLY A 31 0.04 -22.74 -13.10
N SER A 32 -0.96 -21.97 -12.63
CA SER A 32 -1.92 -21.28 -13.51
C SER A 32 -1.42 -19.95 -14.10
N TYR A 33 -0.24 -19.50 -13.69
CA TYR A 33 0.42 -18.28 -14.15
C TYR A 33 1.94 -18.50 -14.31
N PRO A 34 2.63 -17.76 -15.20
CA PRO A 34 4.08 -17.89 -15.41
C PRO A 34 4.86 -17.47 -14.16
N GLN A 35 6.10 -17.95 -14.02
CA GLN A 35 6.93 -17.59 -12.88
C GLN A 35 7.51 -16.18 -13.06
N SER A 36 7.76 -15.49 -11.94
CA SER A 36 8.46 -14.19 -11.94
C SER A 36 9.83 -14.26 -12.63
N ALA A 37 10.49 -15.43 -12.56
CA ALA A 37 11.78 -15.70 -13.16
C ALA A 37 11.76 -15.69 -14.70
N ASP A 38 10.59 -15.90 -15.31
CA ASP A 38 10.43 -15.92 -16.77
C ASP A 38 10.38 -14.51 -17.37
N ILE A 39 10.22 -13.47 -16.55
CA ILE A 39 10.15 -12.08 -16.99
C ILE A 39 11.58 -11.59 -17.26
N PRO A 40 11.87 -11.06 -18.46
CA PRO A 40 13.22 -10.62 -18.81
C PRO A 40 13.63 -9.37 -18.02
N SER A 41 14.94 -9.17 -17.87
CA SER A 41 15.49 -7.97 -17.23
C SER A 41 15.27 -6.73 -18.09
N THR A 42 15.01 -5.59 -17.46
CA THR A 42 14.80 -4.31 -18.16
C THR A 42 16.10 -3.86 -18.85
N PRO A 43 16.10 -3.60 -20.16
CA PRO A 43 17.31 -3.22 -20.87
C PRO A 43 17.94 -1.91 -20.34
N LYS A 44 19.28 -1.86 -20.23
CA LYS A 44 19.99 -0.64 -19.78
C LYS A 44 19.58 0.61 -20.55
N LYS A 45 19.41 0.51 -21.89
CA LYS A 45 18.95 1.60 -22.76
C LYS A 45 17.59 2.18 -22.32
N ARG A 46 16.67 1.33 -21.86
CA ARG A 46 15.34 1.73 -21.38
C ARG A 46 15.42 2.49 -20.06
N LEU A 47 16.32 2.08 -19.17
CA LEU A 47 16.61 2.74 -17.90
C LEU A 47 17.30 4.09 -18.13
N SER A 48 18.30 4.17 -19.00
CA SER A 48 18.97 5.43 -19.36
C SER A 48 18.00 6.45 -19.93
N ARG A 49 17.09 6.04 -20.82
CA ARG A 49 16.03 6.92 -21.33
C ARG A 49 15.11 7.45 -20.23
N ALA A 50 14.81 6.63 -19.21
CA ALA A 50 14.02 7.05 -18.05
C ALA A 50 14.80 7.94 -17.07
N ALA A 51 16.13 7.89 -17.09
CA ALA A 51 17.00 8.82 -16.36
C ALA A 51 17.10 10.19 -17.07
N GLU A 52 17.11 10.19 -18.40
CA GLU A 52 17.20 11.40 -19.25
C GLU A 52 15.83 12.09 -19.45
N GLY A 53 14.74 11.35 -19.28
CA GLY A 53 13.36 11.75 -19.61
C GLY A 53 12.67 12.72 -18.64
N ALA A 54 13.38 13.72 -18.11
CA ALA A 54 12.79 14.91 -17.49
C ALA A 54 12.66 16.09 -18.49
N SER A 55 12.90 15.87 -19.80
CA SER A 55 12.65 16.87 -20.84
C SER A 55 11.18 16.80 -21.31
N PRO A 56 10.39 17.89 -21.22
CA PRO A 56 8.97 17.91 -21.58
C PRO A 56 8.66 17.75 -23.08
N ASP A 57 9.68 17.65 -23.94
CA ASP A 57 9.54 17.98 -25.37
C ASP A 57 9.30 16.78 -26.31
N LEU A 58 8.97 15.61 -25.76
CA LEU A 58 8.48 14.47 -26.55
C LEU A 58 7.04 14.15 -26.15
N MET A 59 6.12 14.84 -26.81
CA MET A 59 4.66 14.70 -26.79
C MET A 59 4.18 13.33 -27.34
N ALA A 60 4.73 12.22 -26.86
CA ALA A 60 4.17 10.91 -27.05
C ALA A 60 3.86 10.32 -25.67
N VAL A 61 2.58 10.07 -25.40
CA VAL A 61 2.18 9.24 -24.26
C VAL A 61 2.98 7.94 -24.38
N PRO A 62 3.84 7.60 -23.41
CA PRO A 62 4.71 6.46 -23.58
C PRO A 62 3.85 5.19 -23.69
N GLU A 63 4.10 4.40 -24.73
CA GLU A 63 3.38 3.13 -24.97
C GLU A 63 3.51 2.18 -23.76
N THR A 64 4.61 2.33 -23.01
CA THR A 64 4.94 1.55 -21.83
C THR A 64 5.21 2.44 -20.61
N VAL A 65 4.87 1.92 -19.43
CA VAL A 65 5.06 2.59 -18.15
C VAL A 65 6.03 1.78 -17.30
N LEU A 66 7.01 2.47 -16.69
CA LEU A 66 7.82 1.89 -15.62
C LEU A 66 7.05 2.05 -14.31
N TYR A 67 6.53 0.93 -13.80
CA TYR A 67 5.74 0.87 -12.57
C TYR A 67 6.54 0.25 -11.44
N LEU A 68 6.79 1.01 -10.38
CA LEU A 68 7.37 0.51 -9.13
C LEU A 68 6.28 -0.14 -8.27
N ALA A 69 6.40 -1.44 -8.08
CA ALA A 69 5.67 -2.25 -7.13
C ALA A 69 6.46 -2.42 -5.83
N TYR A 70 5.81 -2.10 -4.70
CA TYR A 70 6.36 -2.29 -3.36
C TYR A 70 5.41 -3.04 -2.39
N GLY A 71 4.19 -3.32 -2.84
CA GLY A 71 3.13 -3.97 -2.08
C GLY A 71 2.84 -5.39 -2.57
N SER A 72 1.57 -5.80 -2.53
CA SER A 72 1.13 -7.11 -3.05
C SER A 72 1.47 -7.35 -4.52
N ASN A 73 1.73 -6.29 -5.30
CA ASN A 73 2.10 -6.39 -6.72
C ASN A 73 3.51 -6.95 -6.94
N MET A 74 4.31 -7.07 -5.88
CA MET A 74 5.57 -7.81 -5.94
C MET A 74 5.34 -9.32 -6.07
N ALA A 75 4.20 -9.85 -5.62
CA ALA A 75 3.92 -11.28 -5.72
C ALA A 75 3.38 -11.64 -7.11
N ALA A 76 3.97 -12.63 -7.76
CA ALA A 76 3.53 -13.17 -9.04
C ALA A 76 2.08 -13.67 -8.97
N ALA A 77 1.68 -14.27 -7.84
CA ALA A 77 0.31 -14.68 -7.59
C ALA A 77 -0.69 -13.52 -7.81
N THR A 78 -0.39 -12.35 -7.28
CA THR A 78 -1.27 -11.18 -7.40
C THR A 78 -1.10 -10.48 -8.75
N PHE A 79 0.13 -10.26 -9.19
CA PHE A 79 0.42 -9.47 -10.39
C PHE A 79 0.12 -10.23 -11.69
N LEU A 80 0.65 -11.44 -11.83
CA LEU A 80 0.50 -12.29 -13.01
C LEU A 80 -0.75 -13.16 -12.94
N GLY A 81 -1.08 -13.68 -11.76
CA GLY A 81 -2.24 -14.54 -11.56
C GLY A 81 -3.55 -13.74 -11.52
N MET A 82 -3.81 -13.08 -10.39
CA MET A 82 -5.10 -12.47 -10.08
C MET A 82 -5.45 -11.29 -10.99
N ARG A 83 -4.48 -10.40 -11.23
CA ARG A 83 -4.68 -9.25 -12.12
C ARG A 83 -4.48 -9.57 -13.60
N GLY A 84 -3.84 -10.70 -13.91
CA GLY A 84 -3.57 -11.10 -15.29
C GLY A 84 -2.61 -10.17 -16.05
N ILE A 85 -1.79 -9.38 -15.35
CA ILE A 85 -0.83 -8.48 -15.96
C ILE A 85 0.34 -9.28 -16.52
N ARG A 86 0.89 -8.85 -17.66
CA ARG A 86 2.06 -9.46 -18.29
C ARG A 86 3.11 -8.38 -18.51
N PRO A 87 4.07 -8.20 -17.59
CA PRO A 87 5.11 -7.20 -17.74
C PRO A 87 6.05 -7.57 -18.90
N LEU A 88 6.52 -6.56 -19.61
CA LEU A 88 7.49 -6.67 -20.69
C LEU A 88 8.90 -6.94 -20.18
N SER A 89 9.24 -6.35 -19.04
CA SER A 89 10.50 -6.57 -18.34
C SER A 89 10.39 -6.17 -16.87
N GLN A 90 11.41 -6.51 -16.08
CA GLN A 90 11.49 -6.13 -14.67
C GLN A 90 12.91 -5.75 -14.23
N VAL A 91 13.04 -5.02 -13.13
CA VAL A 91 14.32 -4.73 -12.47
C VAL A 91 14.08 -4.49 -10.98
N ASN A 92 14.92 -5.07 -10.13
CA ASN A 92 14.90 -4.81 -8.69
C ASN A 92 15.49 -3.43 -8.43
N VAL A 93 14.89 -2.66 -7.53
CA VAL A 93 15.35 -1.30 -7.23
C VAL A 93 15.29 -0.98 -5.75
N SER A 94 16.14 -0.06 -5.33
CA SER A 94 15.99 0.69 -4.09
C SER A 94 15.48 2.09 -4.38
N VAL A 95 14.75 2.67 -3.43
CA VAL A 95 14.19 4.01 -3.51
C VAL A 95 14.58 4.75 -2.24
N PRO A 96 15.74 5.44 -2.24
CA PRO A 96 16.29 6.07 -1.04
C PRO A 96 15.38 7.12 -0.40
N SER A 97 14.50 7.75 -1.19
CA SER A 97 13.59 8.81 -0.74
C SER A 97 12.32 8.29 -0.04
N LEU A 98 12.04 6.98 -0.09
CA LEU A 98 10.83 6.39 0.45
C LEU A 98 11.13 5.29 1.47
N ARG A 99 10.18 5.04 2.38
CA ARG A 99 10.15 3.88 3.26
C ARG A 99 8.80 3.17 3.16
N LEU A 100 8.81 1.86 3.40
CA LEU A 100 7.59 1.07 3.49
C LEU A 100 6.84 1.40 4.79
N THR A 101 5.52 1.53 4.70
CA THR A 101 4.62 1.68 5.85
C THR A 101 3.41 0.77 5.65
N LEU A 102 2.76 0.35 6.73
CA LEU A 102 1.50 -0.40 6.67
C LEU A 102 0.34 0.51 7.11
N GLY A 103 0.21 1.64 6.42
CA GLY A 103 -0.65 2.75 6.83
C GLY A 103 -1.89 2.96 5.97
N LEU A 104 -2.04 2.27 4.83
CA LEU A 104 -3.27 2.38 4.07
C LEU A 104 -4.36 1.56 4.77
N ARG A 105 -5.47 2.19 5.10
CA ARG A 105 -6.62 1.55 5.73
C ARG A 105 -7.26 0.48 4.84
N GLY A 106 -7.65 -0.63 5.46
CA GLY A 106 -8.49 -1.65 4.86
C GLY A 106 -9.81 -1.83 5.64
N VAL A 107 -10.17 -3.09 5.89
CA VAL A 107 -11.40 -3.46 6.62
C VAL A 107 -11.01 -3.97 8.02
N PRO A 108 -11.51 -3.35 9.10
CA PRO A 108 -11.22 -3.79 10.47
C PRO A 108 -11.53 -5.27 10.69
N TYR A 109 -10.77 -5.92 11.57
CA TYR A 109 -10.88 -7.34 11.94
C TYR A 109 -10.55 -8.37 10.85
N ARG A 110 -10.29 -7.94 9.61
CA ARG A 110 -9.98 -8.83 8.48
C ARG A 110 -8.62 -8.50 7.89
N GLU A 111 -8.55 -7.34 7.26
CA GLU A 111 -7.34 -6.82 6.62
C GLU A 111 -7.25 -5.33 6.92
N PRO A 112 -6.85 -4.99 8.16
CA PRO A 112 -7.03 -3.63 8.66
C PRO A 112 -6.13 -2.61 7.99
N CYS A 113 -4.97 -3.04 7.50
CA CYS A 113 -4.11 -2.16 6.70
C CYS A 113 -3.34 -2.89 5.58
N PHE A 114 -2.89 -2.07 4.63
CA PHE A 114 -2.12 -2.42 3.45
C PHE A 114 -0.84 -1.58 3.35
N ALA A 115 0.08 -2.03 2.48
CA ALA A 115 1.31 -1.32 2.21
C ALA A 115 1.02 0.08 1.68
N ASN A 116 1.77 1.05 2.15
CA ASN A 116 1.86 2.40 1.62
C ASN A 116 3.32 2.84 1.74
N VAL A 117 3.67 3.99 1.19
CA VAL A 117 5.00 4.58 1.36
C VAL A 117 4.91 5.85 2.17
N ALA A 118 6.02 6.23 2.81
CA ALA A 118 6.21 7.56 3.37
C ALA A 118 7.54 8.12 2.84
N PHE A 119 7.58 9.44 2.63
CA PHE A 119 8.84 10.11 2.35
C PHE A 119 9.77 10.04 3.57
N ARG A 120 11.06 9.90 3.31
CA ARG A 120 12.11 9.88 4.33
C ARG A 120 12.68 11.29 4.51
N ASP A 121 12.67 11.78 5.74
CA ASP A 121 13.39 13.00 6.11
C ASP A 121 14.84 12.59 6.43
N LEU A 122 15.79 12.92 5.55
CA LEU A 122 17.20 12.57 5.72
C LEU A 122 17.97 13.73 6.40
N PRO A 123 18.81 13.47 7.41
CA PRO A 123 19.12 12.16 8.01
C PRO A 123 17.97 11.67 8.91
N GLU A 124 17.56 10.42 8.71
CA GLU A 124 16.46 9.83 9.46
C GLU A 124 16.93 9.58 10.90
N ARG A 125 16.32 10.26 11.88
CA ARG A 125 16.49 9.87 13.30
C ARG A 125 16.02 8.44 13.43
N ALA A 126 16.91 7.55 13.86
CA ALA A 126 16.62 6.13 14.09
C ALA A 126 15.26 5.99 14.76
N THR A 127 14.25 5.56 13.99
CA THR A 127 12.92 5.32 14.54
C THR A 127 13.02 4.19 15.55
N THR A 128 12.17 4.21 16.57
CA THR A 128 12.11 3.26 17.71
C THR A 128 12.01 1.77 17.33
N ASN A 129 11.83 1.46 16.06
CA ASN A 129 12.03 0.13 15.51
C ASN A 129 13.44 0.08 14.93
N ALA A 130 14.44 -0.03 15.81
CA ALA A 130 15.84 -0.21 15.43
C ALA A 130 16.02 -1.59 14.80
N TRP A 131 15.68 -1.71 13.51
CA TRP A 131 16.02 -2.88 12.71
C TRP A 131 17.55 -2.92 12.65
N LYS A 132 18.13 -3.81 13.48
CA LYS A 132 19.56 -4.05 13.73
C LYS A 132 20.46 -2.83 13.44
N ALA A 133 20.92 -2.16 14.50
CA ALA A 133 21.93 -1.09 14.41
C ALA A 133 23.20 -1.50 13.63
N ASP A 134 23.44 -2.81 13.46
CA ASP A 134 24.55 -3.40 12.71
C ASP A 134 24.21 -3.78 11.25
N SER A 135 23.01 -3.50 10.74
CA SER A 135 22.68 -3.78 9.33
C SER A 135 23.09 -2.61 8.43
N GLU A 136 23.75 -2.91 7.31
CA GLU A 136 24.15 -1.90 6.30
C GLU A 136 22.95 -1.23 5.60
N TRP A 137 21.73 -1.76 5.78
CA TRP A 137 20.52 -1.21 5.18
C TRP A 137 19.88 -0.16 6.09
N ASP A 138 19.65 1.02 5.53
CA ASP A 138 19.20 2.22 6.23
C ASP A 138 17.67 2.38 6.31
N GLY A 139 16.90 1.36 5.89
CA GLY A 139 15.44 1.42 5.86
C GLY A 139 14.84 1.97 4.55
N GLN A 140 15.65 2.23 3.52
CA GLN A 140 15.14 2.62 2.20
C GLN A 140 14.21 1.56 1.60
N LEU A 141 13.13 2.01 0.96
CA LEU A 141 12.19 1.13 0.26
C LEU A 141 12.92 0.30 -0.81
N MET A 142 12.65 -1.00 -0.84
CA MET A 142 13.04 -1.87 -1.95
C MET A 142 11.82 -2.46 -2.61
N GLY A 143 11.87 -2.64 -3.93
CA GLY A 143 10.77 -3.18 -4.71
C GLY A 143 11.19 -3.57 -6.11
N ILE A 144 10.20 -3.76 -6.98
CA ILE A 144 10.39 -4.19 -8.36
C ILE A 144 9.77 -3.15 -9.28
N VAL A 145 10.56 -2.68 -10.25
CA VAL A 145 10.02 -1.91 -11.36
C VAL A 145 9.68 -2.86 -12.48
N TYR A 146 8.41 -2.91 -12.86
CA TYR A 146 7.93 -3.59 -14.05
C TYR A 146 7.76 -2.60 -15.20
N GLU A 147 8.20 -2.97 -16.39
CA GLU A 147 7.75 -2.31 -17.63
C GLU A 147 6.42 -2.92 -18.06
N VAL A 148 5.35 -2.13 -18.07
CA VAL A 148 4.00 -2.58 -18.41
C VAL A 148 3.43 -1.81 -19.58
N THR A 149 2.52 -2.42 -20.34
CA THR A 149 1.81 -1.72 -21.41
C THR A 149 0.88 -0.66 -20.85
N ALA A 150 0.52 0.36 -21.64
CA ALA A 150 -0.51 1.34 -21.24
C ALA A 150 -1.86 0.67 -20.88
N LYS A 151 -2.18 -0.48 -21.49
CA LYS A 151 -3.38 -1.26 -21.15
C LYS A 151 -3.29 -1.89 -19.76
N ASP A 152 -2.17 -2.51 -19.46
CA ASP A 152 -1.94 -3.10 -18.13
C ASP A 152 -1.84 -2.03 -17.05
N TRP A 153 -1.26 -0.87 -17.38
CA TRP A 153 -1.24 0.28 -16.49
C TRP A 153 -2.65 0.72 -16.08
N ARG A 154 -3.60 0.82 -17.01
CA ARG A 154 -5.00 1.13 -16.68
C ARG A 154 -5.62 0.07 -15.76
N THR A 155 -5.28 -1.20 -15.96
CA THR A 155 -5.74 -2.30 -15.08
C THR A 155 -5.16 -2.17 -13.68
N ILE A 156 -3.88 -1.83 -13.55
CA ILE A 156 -3.24 -1.53 -12.27
C ILE A 156 -3.98 -0.37 -11.60
N MET A 157 -4.11 0.77 -12.29
CA MET A 157 -4.82 1.93 -11.76
C MET A 157 -6.23 1.56 -11.28
N ARG A 158 -7.01 0.85 -12.10
CA ARG A 158 -8.38 0.43 -11.74
C ARG A 158 -8.42 -0.45 -10.49
N THR A 159 -7.47 -1.38 -10.37
CA THR A 159 -7.47 -2.36 -9.27
C THR A 159 -6.93 -1.79 -7.96
N GLU A 160 -6.00 -0.85 -8.01
CA GLU A 160 -5.40 -0.16 -6.85
C GLU A 160 -6.31 0.94 -6.26
N GLY A 161 -7.59 0.97 -6.63
CA GLY A 161 -8.55 1.97 -6.16
C GLY A 161 -8.68 3.19 -7.07
N ALA A 162 -8.17 3.13 -8.30
CA ALA A 162 -8.45 4.07 -9.40
C ALA A 162 -8.35 5.57 -9.04
N GLY A 163 -7.41 5.91 -8.17
CA GLY A 163 -7.20 7.29 -7.72
C GLY A 163 -7.96 7.70 -6.45
N SER A 164 -8.81 6.85 -5.87
CA SER A 164 -9.54 7.16 -4.64
C SER A 164 -8.68 7.01 -3.39
N SER A 165 -7.90 5.92 -3.31
CA SER A 165 -7.04 5.59 -2.16
C SER A 165 -5.57 5.97 -2.37
N TYR A 166 -5.06 5.83 -3.60
CA TYR A 166 -3.68 6.19 -3.96
C TYR A 166 -3.65 7.29 -5.02
N LYS A 167 -2.61 8.12 -4.95
CA LYS A 167 -2.23 9.09 -5.97
C LYS A 167 -0.99 8.59 -6.70
N GLU A 168 -0.92 8.86 -7.99
CA GLU A 168 0.26 8.59 -8.79
C GLU A 168 1.37 9.61 -8.45
N ILE A 169 2.57 9.11 -8.16
CA ILE A 169 3.78 9.92 -7.98
C ILE A 169 4.91 9.33 -8.83
N VAL A 170 5.90 10.16 -9.18
CA VAL A 170 7.12 9.72 -9.86
C VAL A 170 8.28 9.80 -8.87
N VAL A 171 9.06 8.73 -8.78
CA VAL A 171 10.16 8.60 -7.81
C VAL A 171 11.45 8.14 -8.47
N PRO A 172 12.62 8.61 -7.98
CA PRO A 172 13.91 8.12 -8.42
C PRO A 172 14.19 6.73 -7.84
N CYS A 173 14.50 5.78 -8.71
CA CYS A 173 14.83 4.40 -8.38
C CYS A 173 16.29 4.11 -8.74
N VAL A 174 17.00 3.41 -7.85
CA VAL A 174 18.37 2.95 -8.06
C VAL A 174 18.34 1.44 -8.34
N PRO A 175 18.80 0.96 -9.50
CA PRO A 175 18.87 -0.48 -9.80
C PRO A 175 19.68 -1.26 -8.75
N ILE A 176 19.13 -2.37 -8.26
CA ILE A 176 19.83 -3.34 -7.42
C ILE A 176 20.27 -4.49 -8.33
N GLY A 177 21.58 -4.79 -8.35
CA GLY A 177 22.11 -5.93 -9.10
C GLY A 177 21.50 -7.25 -8.61
N SER A 178 21.04 -8.10 -9.54
CA SER A 178 20.62 -9.46 -9.18
C SER A 178 21.84 -10.35 -8.95
N LYS A 179 21.74 -11.30 -8.01
CA LYS A 179 22.79 -12.32 -7.80
C LYS A 179 23.10 -13.11 -9.09
N LYS A 180 22.14 -13.22 -10.02
CA LYS A 180 22.28 -13.89 -11.32
C LYS A 180 23.11 -13.10 -12.34
N SER A 181 23.19 -11.77 -12.23
CA SER A 181 24.08 -10.93 -13.04
C SER A 181 25.51 -10.84 -12.51
N SER A 182 25.80 -11.42 -11.35
CA SER A 182 27.12 -11.32 -10.70
C SER A 182 28.16 -12.34 -11.20
N ALA A 183 27.81 -13.19 -12.18
CA ALA A 183 28.73 -14.15 -12.78
C ALA A 183 29.64 -13.54 -13.87
N ASP A 184 29.37 -12.30 -14.30
CA ASP A 184 30.20 -11.59 -15.28
C ASP A 184 30.90 -10.41 -14.61
N LYS A 185 31.90 -10.71 -13.78
CA LYS A 185 32.82 -9.70 -13.22
C LYS A 185 33.92 -9.41 -14.25
N THR A 186 33.58 -8.63 -15.26
CA THR A 186 34.57 -7.76 -15.92
C THR A 186 34.33 -6.32 -15.49
N VAL A 187 35.38 -5.72 -14.95
CA VAL A 187 35.41 -4.41 -14.30
C VAL A 187 34.87 -3.34 -15.26
N THR A 188 33.73 -2.74 -14.92
CA THR A 188 33.39 -1.38 -15.36
C THR A 188 32.80 -0.63 -14.17
N SER A 189 33.37 0.54 -13.90
CA SER A 189 32.80 1.55 -13.00
C SER A 189 31.47 2.02 -13.60
N ASP A 190 30.40 1.30 -13.28
CA ASP A 190 29.04 1.61 -13.74
C ASP A 190 28.16 1.59 -12.47
N ASP A 191 28.33 2.63 -11.64
CA ASP A 191 27.39 2.87 -10.55
C ASP A 191 25.97 2.87 -11.12
N PRO A 192 25.01 2.18 -10.49
CA PRO A 192 23.67 2.02 -11.04
C PRO A 192 23.01 3.40 -11.19
N ARG A 193 22.95 3.91 -12.43
CA ARG A 193 22.36 5.22 -12.73
C ARG A 193 20.90 5.24 -12.27
N PRO A 194 20.50 6.20 -11.41
CA PRO A 194 19.11 6.33 -11.00
C PRO A 194 18.20 6.64 -12.20
N PHE A 195 16.96 6.17 -12.17
CA PHE A 195 15.96 6.43 -13.20
C PHE A 195 14.58 6.69 -12.58
N LEU A 196 13.68 7.35 -13.32
CA LEU A 196 12.35 7.66 -12.83
C LEU A 196 11.35 6.53 -13.09
N ALA A 197 10.59 6.15 -12.06
CA ALA A 197 9.46 5.22 -12.17
C ALA A 197 8.19 5.81 -11.54
N ARG A 198 7.04 5.41 -12.07
CA ARG A 198 5.73 5.76 -11.51
C ARG A 198 5.37 4.79 -10.40
N THR A 199 4.81 5.30 -9.32
CA THR A 199 4.28 4.48 -8.23
C THR A 199 3.02 5.10 -7.66
N LEU A 200 2.41 4.39 -6.72
CA LEU A 200 1.17 4.76 -6.08
C LEU A 200 1.43 5.11 -4.62
N TYR A 201 0.95 6.24 -4.17
CA TYR A 201 1.14 6.75 -2.81
C TYR A 201 -0.17 7.27 -2.24
N ALA A 202 -0.59 6.74 -1.09
CA ALA A 202 -1.74 7.25 -0.39
C ALA A 202 -1.31 8.46 0.46
N ALA A 203 -1.46 9.64 -0.14
CA ALA A 203 -1.11 10.91 0.49
C ALA A 203 -1.87 11.10 1.80
N GLN A 204 -1.11 11.19 2.89
CA GLN A 204 -1.64 11.59 4.19
C GLN A 204 -1.83 13.11 4.14
N THR A 205 -3.07 13.60 4.22
CA THR A 205 -3.29 15.03 4.41
C THR A 205 -2.78 15.40 5.80
N ASN A 206 -1.70 16.20 5.86
CA ASN A 206 -1.18 16.71 7.13
C ASN A 206 -2.28 17.43 7.90
N ASP A 207 -2.37 17.12 9.19
CA ASP A 207 -3.41 17.57 10.12
C ASP A 207 -3.49 19.10 10.29
N GLY A 208 -2.55 19.87 9.69
CA GLY A 208 -2.50 21.33 9.76
C GLY A 208 -3.50 22.08 8.85
N HIS A 209 -3.96 21.49 7.75
CA HIS A 209 -5.00 22.11 6.90
C HIS A 209 -6.41 21.61 7.21
N THR A 210 -6.53 20.51 7.97
CA THR A 210 -7.79 19.84 8.31
C THR A 210 -8.69 20.67 9.23
N GLU A 211 -8.13 21.61 10.01
CA GLU A 211 -8.94 22.50 10.87
C GLU A 211 -9.80 23.50 10.10
N GLN A 212 -9.42 23.86 8.87
CA GLN A 212 -10.21 24.77 8.01
C GLN A 212 -11.22 24.04 7.11
N LEU A 213 -11.20 22.71 7.07
CA LEU A 213 -12.10 21.91 6.24
C LEU A 213 -13.39 21.59 7.01
N GLY A 214 -14.55 21.99 6.48
CA GLY A 214 -15.86 21.67 7.06
C GLY A 214 -16.08 20.16 7.23
N CYS A 215 -16.99 19.78 8.14
CA CYS A 215 -17.29 18.38 8.50
C CYS A 215 -17.49 17.46 7.28
N LEU A 216 -18.26 17.94 6.29
CA LEU A 216 -18.53 17.20 5.05
C LEU A 216 -17.26 16.98 4.22
N SER A 217 -16.35 17.95 4.17
CA SER A 217 -15.10 17.82 3.45
C SER A 217 -14.15 16.84 4.13
N ARG A 218 -14.08 16.86 5.47
CA ARG A 218 -13.33 15.86 6.26
C ARG A 218 -13.85 14.45 6.00
N LEU A 219 -15.17 14.30 5.88
CA LEU A 219 -15.77 13.02 5.53
C LEU A 219 -15.46 12.59 4.09
N MET A 220 -15.19 13.49 3.15
CA MET A 220 -14.88 13.12 1.75
C MET A 220 -13.39 12.93 1.46
N THR A 221 -12.50 13.31 2.37
CA THR A 221 -11.04 13.18 2.24
C THR A 221 -10.51 11.93 2.95
N ILE A 222 -9.40 11.37 2.48
CA ILE A 222 -8.70 10.30 3.21
C ILE A 222 -8.23 10.87 4.55
N THR A 223 -8.84 10.43 5.65
CA THR A 223 -8.43 10.87 6.99
C THR A 223 -7.34 9.95 7.55
N ARG A 224 -6.36 10.56 8.20
CA ARG A 224 -5.28 9.88 8.93
C ARG A 224 -5.87 8.96 10.01
N ARG A 225 -5.45 7.69 10.01
CA ARG A 225 -5.56 6.81 11.19
C ARG A 225 -4.47 7.22 12.20
N PRO A 226 -4.67 7.11 13.53
CA PRO A 226 -3.69 7.60 14.51
C PRO A 226 -2.25 7.23 14.16
N SER A 227 -1.45 8.28 14.17
CA SER A 227 -0.23 8.49 13.41
C SER A 227 1.00 7.77 13.91
N THR A 228 0.88 6.90 14.91
CA THR A 228 2.04 6.27 15.52
C THR A 228 2.63 5.30 14.50
N PRO A 229 3.86 5.53 14.00
CA PRO A 229 4.47 4.63 13.04
C PRO A 229 4.49 3.21 13.59
N GLY A 230 3.97 2.24 12.84
CA GLY A 230 3.89 0.84 13.27
C GLY A 230 2.77 0.51 14.26
N TYR A 231 1.75 1.37 14.40
CA TYR A 231 0.56 1.05 15.20
C TYR A 231 -0.28 -0.08 14.61
N ALA A 232 -0.74 0.09 13.36
CA ALA A 232 -1.59 -0.86 12.66
C ALA A 232 -0.76 -2.00 12.05
N GLU A 233 -1.31 -3.21 12.11
CA GLU A 233 -0.66 -4.44 11.65
C GLU A 233 -1.37 -4.99 10.42
N ALA A 234 -0.63 -5.34 9.36
CA ALA A 234 -1.25 -5.94 8.18
C ALA A 234 -1.62 -7.40 8.45
N SER A 235 -2.60 -7.92 7.70
CA SER A 235 -3.01 -9.32 7.86
C SER A 235 -1.87 -10.30 7.54
N GLY A 236 -1.85 -11.47 8.18
CA GLY A 236 -0.87 -12.52 7.87
C GLY A 236 -0.91 -12.95 6.40
N ARG A 237 -2.09 -12.96 5.78
CA ARG A 237 -2.27 -13.20 4.34
C ARG A 237 -1.55 -12.15 3.50
N TYR A 238 -1.71 -10.86 3.82
CA TYR A 238 -1.08 -9.79 3.08
C TYR A 238 0.44 -9.75 3.27
N LEU A 239 0.93 -9.95 4.49
CA LEU A 239 2.36 -10.05 4.75
C LEU A 239 3.00 -11.24 4.02
N LYS A 240 2.28 -12.35 3.86
CA LYS A 240 2.73 -13.47 3.03
C LYS A 240 2.97 -13.04 1.58
N LEU A 241 2.09 -12.22 0.98
CA LEU A 241 2.32 -11.70 -0.37
C LEU A 241 3.58 -10.84 -0.47
N LEU A 242 3.85 -9.98 0.52
CA LEU A 242 5.08 -9.18 0.54
C LEU A 242 6.32 -10.06 0.61
N ARG A 243 6.31 -11.06 1.50
CA ARG A 243 7.42 -12.00 1.71
C ARG A 243 7.65 -12.88 0.50
N ASP A 244 6.58 -13.44 -0.06
CA ASP A 244 6.63 -14.27 -1.27
C ASP A 244 7.18 -13.45 -2.45
N GLY A 245 6.64 -12.25 -2.70
CA GLY A 245 7.14 -11.39 -3.78
C GLY A 245 8.61 -10.99 -3.62
N ALA A 246 9.03 -10.66 -2.40
CA ALA A 246 10.44 -10.34 -2.14
C ALA A 246 11.37 -11.54 -2.41
N LYS A 247 10.92 -12.75 -2.06
CA LYS A 247 11.64 -14.00 -2.31
C LYS A 247 11.64 -14.38 -3.80
N GLU A 248 10.49 -14.30 -4.46
CA GLU A 248 10.30 -14.61 -5.88
C GLU A 248 11.17 -13.74 -6.81
N HIS A 249 11.49 -12.52 -6.37
CA HIS A 249 12.34 -11.58 -7.10
C HIS A 249 13.77 -11.53 -6.59
N ASP A 250 14.18 -12.40 -5.65
CA ASP A 250 15.53 -12.40 -5.09
C ASP A 250 15.96 -11.01 -4.55
N LEU A 251 15.06 -10.28 -3.85
CA LEU A 251 15.40 -9.01 -3.20
C LEU A 251 16.52 -9.20 -2.15
N PRO A 252 17.29 -8.15 -1.79
CA PRO A 252 18.35 -8.27 -0.78
C PRO A 252 17.88 -8.91 0.53
N GLU A 253 18.75 -9.74 1.11
CA GLU A 253 18.44 -10.53 2.31
C GLU A 253 18.05 -9.67 3.50
N CYS A 254 18.71 -8.51 3.69
CA CYS A 254 18.35 -7.53 4.71
C CYS A 254 16.88 -7.07 4.59
N TYR A 255 16.37 -6.89 3.38
CA TYR A 255 14.98 -6.50 3.15
C TYR A 255 14.01 -7.66 3.34
N GLN A 256 14.41 -8.88 2.96
CA GLN A 256 13.62 -10.08 3.23
C GLN A 256 13.49 -10.33 4.74
N GLU A 257 14.57 -10.18 5.52
CA GLU A 257 14.57 -10.25 6.99
C GLU A 257 13.63 -9.19 7.59
N TYR A 258 13.71 -7.94 7.09
CA TYR A 258 12.80 -6.88 7.50
C TYR A 258 11.34 -7.25 7.28
N LEU A 259 10.95 -7.72 6.08
CA LEU A 259 9.58 -8.14 5.81
C LEU A 259 9.16 -9.37 6.64
N ALA A 260 10.09 -10.27 6.96
CA ALA A 260 9.85 -11.43 7.82
C ALA A 260 9.56 -11.00 9.27
N SER A 261 10.22 -9.95 9.74
CA SER A 261 10.10 -9.45 11.11
C SER A 261 8.83 -8.61 11.40
N LEU A 262 8.08 -8.22 10.36
CA LEU A 262 6.78 -7.55 10.51
C LEU A 262 5.76 -8.47 11.20
N GLN A 263 5.11 -7.96 12.25
CA GLN A 263 4.09 -8.70 13.00
C GLN A 263 2.76 -8.77 12.22
N PRO A 264 2.21 -9.97 11.98
CA PRO A 264 0.90 -10.12 11.37
C PRO A 264 -0.21 -9.80 12.38
N TYR A 265 -1.25 -9.10 11.94
CA TYR A 265 -2.49 -8.96 12.68
C TYR A 265 -3.12 -10.34 12.91
N THR A 266 -3.45 -10.64 14.17
CA THR A 266 -4.19 -11.82 14.57
C THR A 266 -5.35 -11.46 15.48
N ILE A 267 -6.44 -12.22 15.36
CA ILE A 267 -7.59 -12.09 16.24
C ILE A 267 -7.23 -12.74 17.59
N THR A 268 -7.33 -11.96 18.67
CA THR A 268 -6.97 -12.39 20.03
C THR A 268 -8.17 -12.90 20.81
N HIS A 269 -9.36 -12.35 20.54
CA HIS A 269 -10.56 -12.66 21.30
C HIS A 269 -11.73 -13.05 20.40
N TRP A 270 -12.55 -14.01 20.85
CA TRP A 270 -13.75 -14.44 20.12
C TRP A 270 -14.74 -13.29 19.83
N ARG A 271 -14.76 -12.26 20.70
CA ARG A 271 -15.58 -11.04 20.49
C ARG A 271 -15.17 -10.30 19.22
N GLN A 272 -13.89 -10.23 18.90
CA GLN A 272 -13.40 -9.61 17.66
C GLN A 272 -13.85 -10.40 16.43
N THR A 273 -13.95 -11.74 16.51
CA THR A 273 -14.51 -12.57 15.44
C THR A 273 -15.97 -12.22 15.15
N ILE A 274 -16.76 -12.01 16.21
CA ILE A 274 -18.16 -11.59 16.09
C ILE A 274 -18.23 -10.16 15.54
N GLY A 275 -17.48 -9.24 16.13
CA GLY A 275 -17.38 -7.85 15.65
C GLY A 275 -17.00 -7.76 14.18
N GLY A 276 -16.02 -8.55 13.75
CA GLY A 276 -15.60 -8.65 12.36
C GLY A 276 -16.68 -9.22 11.44
N SER A 277 -17.48 -10.18 11.92
CA SER A 277 -18.58 -10.75 11.14
C SER A 277 -19.73 -9.75 10.98
N ILE A 278 -20.08 -9.02 12.05
CA ILE A 278 -21.09 -7.95 12.02
C ILE A 278 -20.62 -6.79 11.13
N MET A 279 -19.35 -6.36 11.27
CA MET A 279 -18.74 -5.32 10.45
C MET A 279 -18.82 -5.68 8.96
N LEU A 280 -18.46 -6.92 8.62
CA LEU A 280 -18.52 -7.40 7.24
C LEU A 280 -19.96 -7.46 6.73
N ALA A 281 -20.89 -8.01 7.51
CA ALA A 281 -22.30 -8.09 7.11
C ALA A 281 -22.91 -6.69 6.87
N LEU A 282 -22.52 -5.70 7.67
CA LEU A 282 -23.00 -4.33 7.56
C LEU A 282 -22.41 -3.58 6.35
N TRP A 283 -21.08 -3.66 6.15
CA TRP A 283 -20.39 -2.81 5.18
C TRP A 283 -20.06 -3.50 3.85
N ALA A 284 -19.91 -4.82 3.82
CA ALA A 284 -19.55 -5.53 2.59
C ALA A 284 -20.56 -5.34 1.46
N PRO A 285 -21.90 -5.45 1.66
CA PRO A 285 -22.85 -5.25 0.56
C PRO A 285 -22.69 -3.89 -0.12
N LEU A 286 -22.43 -2.84 0.67
CA LEU A 286 -22.24 -1.48 0.17
C LEU A 286 -20.89 -1.32 -0.55
N LEU A 287 -19.82 -1.89 0.02
CA LEU A 287 -18.50 -1.93 -0.63
C LEU A 287 -18.56 -2.69 -1.97
N LEU A 288 -19.19 -3.87 -2.00
CA LEU A 288 -19.38 -4.69 -3.19
C LEU A 288 -20.18 -3.96 -4.26
N PHE A 289 -21.25 -3.25 -3.87
CA PHE A 289 -22.03 -2.42 -4.78
C PHE A 289 -21.16 -1.34 -5.44
N PHE A 290 -20.44 -0.54 -4.65
CA PHE A 290 -19.59 0.51 -5.21
C PHE A 290 -18.47 -0.08 -6.08
N LEU A 291 -17.81 -1.15 -5.66
CA LEU A 291 -16.72 -1.75 -6.42
C LEU A 291 -17.23 -2.35 -7.75
N LYS A 292 -18.42 -2.97 -7.78
CA LYS A 292 -19.04 -3.40 -9.06
C LYS A 292 -19.48 -2.23 -9.91
N ALA A 293 -20.13 -1.21 -9.34
CA ALA A 293 -20.53 -0.02 -10.08
C ALA A 293 -19.31 0.69 -10.69
N THR A 294 -18.17 0.70 -9.98
CA THR A 294 -16.95 1.33 -10.46
C THR A 294 -16.33 0.65 -11.67
N SER A 295 -16.47 -0.67 -11.85
CA SER A 295 -15.94 -1.36 -13.03
C SER A 295 -16.70 -0.97 -14.32
N PHE A 296 -17.95 -0.52 -14.19
CA PHE A 296 -18.76 0.00 -15.30
C PHE A 296 -18.53 1.49 -15.59
N ILE A 297 -18.07 2.26 -14.60
CA ILE A 297 -18.00 3.74 -14.65
C ILE A 297 -16.55 4.26 -14.75
N ALA A 298 -15.54 3.39 -14.63
CA ALA A 298 -14.14 3.79 -14.74
C ALA A 298 -13.83 4.38 -16.13
N ASP A 299 -13.16 5.53 -16.13
CA ASP A 299 -12.78 6.26 -17.33
C ASP A 299 -11.79 5.48 -18.22
N GLU A 300 -11.59 5.92 -19.45
CA GLU A 300 -10.63 5.35 -20.41
C GLU A 300 -9.18 5.33 -19.87
N ASN A 301 -8.89 6.17 -18.88
CA ASN A 301 -7.62 6.23 -18.17
C ASN A 301 -7.52 5.28 -16.96
N GLY A 302 -8.58 4.50 -16.68
CA GLY A 302 -8.65 3.60 -15.53
C GLY A 302 -8.80 4.33 -14.18
N ARG A 303 -9.20 5.60 -14.20
CA ARG A 303 -9.45 6.44 -13.01
C ARG A 303 -10.96 6.59 -12.76
N PHE A 304 -11.35 6.82 -11.52
CA PHE A 304 -12.74 7.14 -11.20
C PHE A 304 -13.07 8.61 -11.47
N PRO A 305 -14.32 8.93 -11.86
CA PRO A 305 -14.83 10.28 -11.76
C PRO A 305 -14.62 10.82 -10.33
N GLY A 306 -14.21 12.09 -10.22
CA GLY A 306 -13.82 12.66 -8.92
C GLY A 306 -14.91 12.59 -7.84
N TRP A 307 -16.19 12.67 -8.22
CA TRP A 307 -17.31 12.52 -7.28
C TRP A 307 -17.39 11.09 -6.71
N LEU A 308 -17.16 10.07 -7.54
CA LEU A 308 -17.23 8.67 -7.13
C LEU A 308 -16.09 8.33 -6.19
N ALA A 309 -14.88 8.83 -6.47
CA ALA A 309 -13.74 8.72 -5.56
C ALA A 309 -14.02 9.33 -4.19
N LYS A 310 -14.64 10.52 -4.14
CA LYS A 310 -15.07 11.18 -2.89
C LYS A 310 -16.12 10.36 -2.13
N THR A 311 -17.10 9.79 -2.84
CA THR A 311 -18.14 8.95 -2.23
C THR A 311 -17.55 7.68 -1.60
N VAL A 312 -16.65 6.99 -2.31
CA VAL A 312 -15.95 5.80 -1.77
C VAL A 312 -15.12 6.18 -0.54
N ASN A 313 -14.43 7.33 -0.56
CA ASN A 313 -13.69 7.81 0.60
C ASN A 313 -14.59 8.11 1.81
N ALA A 314 -15.77 8.70 1.57
CA ALA A 314 -16.78 8.91 2.60
C ALA A 314 -17.32 7.60 3.18
N LEU A 315 -17.55 6.59 2.34
CA LEU A 315 -17.97 5.28 2.78
C LEU A 315 -16.95 4.65 3.75
N PHE A 316 -15.67 4.63 3.36
CA PHE A 316 -14.62 4.12 4.23
C PHE A 316 -14.48 4.97 5.51
N ASN A 317 -14.61 6.29 5.44
CA ASN A 317 -14.58 7.15 6.64
C ASN A 317 -15.71 6.80 7.61
N LEU A 318 -16.94 6.62 7.12
CA LEU A 318 -18.08 6.21 7.96
C LEU A 318 -17.88 4.82 8.57
N MET A 319 -17.33 3.88 7.81
CA MET A 319 -16.97 2.55 8.33
C MET A 319 -15.99 2.66 9.49
N TRP A 320 -14.91 3.43 9.32
CA TRP A 320 -13.91 3.62 10.37
C TRP A 320 -14.42 4.42 11.57
N ILE A 321 -15.31 5.41 11.38
CA ILE A 321 -16.02 6.08 12.47
C ILE A 321 -16.88 5.07 13.23
N SER A 322 -17.65 4.24 12.54
CA SER A 322 -18.46 3.20 13.20
C SER A 322 -17.56 2.25 13.99
N TYR A 323 -16.40 1.91 13.46
CA TYR A 323 -15.42 1.10 14.18
C TYR A 323 -14.94 1.80 15.46
N ASP A 324 -14.47 3.05 15.37
CA ASP A 324 -13.87 3.75 16.51
C ASP A 324 -14.84 3.98 17.67
N TYR A 325 -16.07 4.34 17.35
CA TYR A 325 -17.06 4.72 18.36
C TYR A 325 -17.92 3.55 18.84
N ILE A 326 -18.03 2.47 18.07
CA ILE A 326 -18.94 1.36 18.37
C ILE A 326 -18.18 0.04 18.45
N PHE A 327 -17.51 -0.38 17.38
CA PHE A 327 -16.96 -1.73 17.34
C PHE A 327 -15.73 -1.90 18.22
N HIS A 328 -14.80 -0.97 18.21
CA HIS A 328 -13.58 -1.04 19.02
C HIS A 328 -13.89 -1.13 20.52
N PRO A 329 -14.75 -0.26 21.11
CA PRO A 329 -15.14 -0.38 22.52
C PRO A 329 -15.87 -1.68 22.87
N ILE A 330 -16.65 -2.26 21.94
CA ILE A 330 -17.52 -3.41 22.23
C ILE A 330 -16.86 -4.74 21.89
N PHE A 331 -16.05 -4.82 20.84
CA PHE A 331 -15.52 -6.08 20.33
C PHE A 331 -13.99 -6.18 20.45
N GLY A 332 -13.29 -5.10 20.80
CA GLY A 332 -11.85 -5.04 20.94
C GLY A 332 -11.15 -4.52 19.67
N ASN A 333 -9.82 -4.51 19.70
CA ASN A 333 -8.99 -3.96 18.64
C ASN A 333 -9.02 -4.82 17.37
N GLY A 334 -9.48 -4.22 16.26
CA GLY A 334 -9.50 -4.82 14.93
C GLY A 334 -8.40 -4.33 14.00
N GLU A 335 -7.46 -3.53 14.49
CA GLU A 335 -6.30 -2.99 13.76
C GLU A 335 -4.96 -3.58 14.17
N ARG A 336 -4.91 -4.11 15.40
CA ARG A 336 -3.69 -4.61 16.02
C ARG A 336 -4.00 -5.80 16.90
N THR A 337 -3.08 -6.75 16.93
CA THR A 337 -3.06 -7.83 17.90
C THR A 337 -2.91 -7.27 19.31
N GLU A 338 -3.86 -7.59 20.19
CA GLU A 338 -3.79 -7.24 21.62
C GLU A 338 -2.81 -8.20 22.34
N PRO A 339 -1.92 -7.71 23.20
CA PRO A 339 -1.05 -8.59 23.97
C PRO A 339 -1.88 -9.42 24.97
N ASP A 340 -1.66 -10.74 24.96
CA ASP A 340 -2.26 -11.66 25.93
C ASP A 340 -1.74 -11.35 27.34
N GLY A 341 -2.44 -10.50 28.11
CA GLY A 341 -1.96 -10.20 29.47
C GLY A 341 -2.59 -9.10 30.31
N LEU A 342 -3.58 -8.33 29.85
CA LEU A 342 -4.25 -7.36 30.74
C LEU A 342 -5.77 -7.50 30.66
N LYS A 343 -6.30 -8.25 31.64
CA LYS A 343 -7.71 -8.21 32.02
C LYS A 343 -8.13 -6.75 32.21
N GLY A 344 -9.10 -6.31 31.41
CA GLY A 344 -9.88 -5.08 31.49
C GLY A 344 -9.42 -4.01 32.49
N VAL A 345 -8.79 -2.96 31.98
CA VAL A 345 -8.93 -1.62 32.55
C VAL A 345 -9.73 -0.80 31.53
N PRO A 346 -10.94 -0.32 31.87
CA PRO A 346 -11.69 0.55 30.96
C PRO A 346 -10.90 1.85 30.76
N GLY A 347 -10.44 2.08 29.52
CA GLY A 347 -9.79 3.31 29.09
C GLY A 347 -10.75 4.49 29.18
N ASN A 348 -10.79 5.13 30.34
CA ASN A 348 -11.54 6.35 30.54
C ASN A 348 -10.80 7.51 29.87
N SER A 349 -11.01 7.70 28.57
CA SER A 349 -10.61 8.92 27.86
C SER A 349 -11.57 10.07 28.23
N ARG A 350 -11.52 10.49 29.49
CA ARG A 350 -12.15 11.74 29.93
C ARG A 350 -11.14 12.86 29.73
N ARG A 351 -11.36 13.64 28.66
CA ARG A 351 -10.89 15.02 28.52
C ARG A 351 -10.96 15.72 29.88
N LYS A 352 -9.81 16.08 30.45
CA LYS A 352 -9.71 17.18 31.40
C LYS A 352 -9.21 18.40 30.65
N ASN A 353 -10.15 19.23 30.22
CA ASN A 353 -9.92 20.66 30.06
C ASN A 353 -9.65 21.24 31.45
N GLY A 354 -8.70 22.18 31.58
CA GLY A 354 -8.58 22.97 32.80
C GLY A 354 -7.24 23.65 33.00
N THR A 355 -7.11 24.85 32.42
CA THR A 355 -6.50 26.04 33.03
C THR A 355 -5.01 26.01 33.40
N GLU A 356 -4.23 26.60 32.49
CA GLU A 356 -3.30 27.71 32.74
C GLU A 356 -3.13 28.13 34.21
N LYS A 357 -1.93 27.94 34.75
CA LYS A 357 -1.43 28.70 35.91
C LYS A 357 -0.06 29.25 35.57
N THR A 358 -0.04 30.57 35.41
CA THR A 358 1.13 31.45 35.33
C THR A 358 2.03 31.25 36.56
N PRO A 359 3.37 31.21 36.42
CA PRO A 359 4.26 31.23 37.57
C PRO A 359 4.41 32.66 38.10
N LEU A 360 4.02 32.88 39.36
CA LEU A 360 4.31 34.11 40.10
C LEU A 360 5.83 34.18 40.36
N MET A 361 6.45 35.25 39.88
CA MET A 361 7.79 35.67 40.28
C MET A 361 7.81 36.11 41.75
N THR A 362 8.65 35.47 42.56
CA THR A 362 9.02 35.97 43.88
C THR A 362 10.24 36.89 43.74
N ASN A 363 9.99 38.20 43.74
CA ASN A 363 10.98 39.22 44.03
C ASN A 363 11.01 39.47 45.54
N GLY A 364 12.18 39.37 46.15
CA GLY A 364 12.43 39.69 47.56
C GLY A 364 13.90 39.98 47.84
N LYS A 365 14.37 41.16 47.40
CA LYS A 365 15.38 41.97 48.11
C LYS A 365 14.65 42.56 49.32
N THR A 366 15.12 42.55 50.57
CA THR A 366 16.23 43.25 51.25
C THR A 366 15.97 42.90 52.74
N MET A 367 16.95 42.66 53.62
CA MET A 367 17.92 43.60 54.16
C MET A 367 18.85 42.81 55.10
#